data_AF-A0AAN7ZS65-F1
#
_entry.id   AF-A0AAN7ZS65-F1
#
_cell.length_a   1.000
_cell.length_b   1.000
_cell.length_c   1.000
_cell.angle_alpha   90.00
_cell.angle_beta   90.00
_cell.angle_gamma   90.00
#
_symmetry.space_group_name_H-M   'P 1'
#
loop_
_entity.id
_entity.type
_entity.pdbx_description
1 polymer ?
#
loop_
_entity_poly.entity_id
_entity_poly.type
_entity_poly.pdbx_seq_one_letter_code
_entity_poly.pdbx_strand_id
1 'polypeptide(L)'
;MSRLTLLNLCKKSLLNNKVSKGNLTYIRSVSNAFPEDPITHTDQRWESDDYRLSRFVNKAKQVNPNFAIKLIDEIPPTPSHERVVWCNGGGGPMGHPKVYINLDQPGNHACGYCGLRFVYQPKH
;
A
#
# COMPACT_ATOMS: atom_id res chain seq x y z
N MET A 1 -59.42 -38.06 -23.41
CA MET A 1 -58.31 -38.87 -23.97
C MET A 1 -57.02 -38.05 -23.87
N SER A 2 -56.49 -37.91 -22.65
CA SER A 2 -55.25 -38.50 -22.14
C SER A 2 -53.99 -38.24 -22.99
N ARG A 3 -53.13 -37.33 -22.53
CA ARG A 3 -51.72 -37.21 -22.92
C ARG A 3 -50.82 -37.09 -21.67
N LEU A 4 -51.23 -37.76 -20.60
CA LEU A 4 -50.41 -38.04 -19.42
C LEU A 4 -49.78 -39.42 -19.63
N THR A 5 -48.57 -39.48 -20.17
CA THR A 5 -47.58 -40.58 -20.01
C THR A 5 -46.44 -40.43 -21.03
N LEU A 6 -45.46 -39.59 -20.73
CA LEU A 6 -44.13 -39.63 -21.37
C LEU A 6 -43.03 -39.19 -20.38
N LEU A 7 -43.25 -39.47 -19.10
CA LEU A 7 -42.22 -39.58 -18.08
C LEU A 7 -42.16 -41.06 -17.70
N ASN A 8 -40.96 -41.67 -17.74
CA ASN A 8 -40.61 -43.02 -17.23
C ASN A 8 -40.38 -44.16 -18.24
N LEU A 9 -39.49 -43.99 -19.21
CA LEU A 9 -38.73 -45.09 -19.81
C LEU A 9 -37.35 -44.49 -20.19
N CYS A 10 -36.39 -44.36 -19.29
CA CYS A 10 -35.35 -45.37 -19.13
C CYS A 10 -34.43 -44.94 -17.97
N LYS A 11 -34.89 -45.11 -16.72
CA LYS A 11 -34.00 -45.22 -15.56
C LYS A 11 -33.64 -46.69 -15.44
N LYS A 12 -32.33 -46.99 -15.58
CA LYS A 12 -31.57 -48.23 -15.25
C LYS A 12 -30.89 -48.85 -16.48
N SER A 13 -29.67 -48.41 -16.73
CA SER A 13 -28.59 -49.26 -17.23
C SER A 13 -27.29 -48.69 -16.69
N LEU A 14 -26.87 -49.21 -15.54
CA LEU A 14 -25.52 -49.08 -15.01
C LEU A 14 -24.65 -50.09 -15.72
N LEU A 15 -23.73 -49.65 -16.58
CA LEU A 15 -22.48 -50.37 -16.85
C LEU A 15 -21.35 -49.35 -17.07
N ASN A 16 -20.69 -49.05 -15.95
CA ASN A 16 -19.23 -49.00 -15.79
C ASN A 16 -18.39 -48.56 -17.00
N ASN A 17 -18.17 -47.25 -17.13
CA ASN A 17 -16.89 -46.75 -17.63
C ASN A 17 -16.11 -46.17 -16.45
N LYS A 18 -15.20 -46.98 -15.89
CA LYS A 18 -14.15 -46.49 -15.00
C LYS A 18 -13.16 -45.70 -15.86
N VAL A 19 -13.51 -44.46 -16.21
CA VAL A 19 -12.49 -43.48 -16.57
C VAL A 19 -11.73 -43.20 -15.29
N SER A 20 -10.44 -43.52 -15.30
CA SER A 20 -9.52 -43.25 -14.21
C SER A 20 -9.74 -41.83 -13.72
N LYS A 21 -10.11 -41.67 -12.44
CA LYS A 21 -10.01 -40.40 -11.74
C LYS A 21 -8.52 -40.11 -11.59
N GLY A 22 -7.87 -39.71 -12.67
CA GLY A 22 -6.63 -38.96 -12.57
C GLY A 22 -6.97 -37.75 -11.73
N ASN A 23 -6.22 -37.54 -10.65
CA ASN A 23 -6.27 -36.30 -9.89
C ASN A 23 -5.81 -35.17 -10.80
N LEU A 24 -6.72 -34.67 -11.64
CA LEU A 24 -6.53 -33.41 -12.32
C LEU A 24 -6.83 -32.31 -11.28
N THR A 25 -5.91 -32.17 -10.32
CA THR A 25 -5.71 -30.89 -9.64
C THR A 25 -5.15 -29.94 -10.69
N TYR A 26 -5.99 -29.52 -11.64
CA TYR A 26 -5.71 -28.37 -12.48
C TYR A 26 -5.79 -27.18 -11.53
N ILE A 27 -4.66 -26.85 -10.92
CA ILE A 27 -4.47 -25.60 -10.21
C ILE A 27 -4.63 -24.53 -11.29
N ARG A 28 -5.86 -24.03 -11.50
CA ARG A 28 -6.05 -22.76 -12.19
C ARG A 28 -5.30 -21.76 -11.33
N SER A 29 -4.18 -21.26 -11.82
CA SER A 29 -3.55 -20.07 -11.25
C SER A 29 -4.65 -19.03 -11.17
N VAL A 30 -5.06 -18.69 -9.93
CA VAL A 30 -6.05 -17.64 -9.68
C VAL A 30 -5.36 -16.32 -10.01
N SER A 31 -5.39 -15.99 -11.30
CA SER A 31 -5.06 -14.67 -11.76
C SER A 31 -6.19 -13.76 -11.26
N ASN A 32 -5.91 -12.88 -10.29
CA ASN A 32 -6.93 -11.97 -9.74
C ASN A 32 -7.63 -11.25 -10.90
N ALA A 33 -8.89 -11.61 -11.14
CA ALA A 33 -9.67 -11.09 -12.26
C ALA A 33 -9.91 -9.58 -12.12
N PHE A 34 -9.78 -9.06 -10.90
CA PHE A 34 -9.89 -7.65 -10.57
C PHE A 34 -8.53 -7.12 -10.09
N PRO A 35 -8.02 -6.03 -10.69
CA PRO A 35 -6.78 -5.42 -10.23
C PRO A 35 -6.97 -4.80 -8.84
N GLU A 36 -6.09 -5.15 -7.90
CA GLU A 36 -6.01 -4.48 -6.60
C GLU A 36 -5.35 -3.10 -6.78
N ASP A 37 -5.96 -2.07 -6.21
CA ASP A 37 -5.46 -0.69 -6.30
C ASP A 37 -5.30 -0.05 -4.91
N PRO A 38 -4.22 -0.37 -4.19
CA PRO A 38 -3.90 0.29 -2.92
C PRO A 38 -3.64 1.78 -3.14
N ILE A 39 -4.09 2.57 -2.15
CA ILE A 39 -3.88 4.01 -2.08
C ILE A 39 -2.38 4.29 -1.89
N THR A 40 -1.82 5.20 -2.69
CA THR A 40 -0.41 5.58 -2.58
C THR A 40 -0.17 6.53 -1.39
N HIS A 41 1.09 6.81 -1.07
CA HIS A 41 1.46 7.82 -0.06
C HIS A 41 1.04 9.26 -0.42
N THR A 42 0.54 9.49 -1.64
CA THR A 42 -0.01 10.77 -2.11
C THR A 42 -1.54 10.71 -2.25
N ASP A 43 -2.17 9.74 -1.61
CA ASP A 43 -3.61 9.44 -1.69
C ASP A 43 -4.13 9.15 -3.10
N GLN A 44 -3.27 8.71 -4.02
CA GLN A 44 -3.68 8.37 -5.38
C GLN A 44 -4.27 6.95 -5.46
N ARG A 45 -5.47 6.87 -6.04
CA ARG A 45 -6.15 5.65 -6.50
C ARG A 45 -6.94 5.95 -7.78
N TRP A 46 -7.20 4.94 -8.58
CA TRP A 46 -8.11 5.01 -9.71
C TRP A 46 -9.54 4.71 -9.23
N GLU A 47 -10.52 5.21 -9.98
CA GLU A 47 -11.91 4.77 -9.81
C GLU A 47 -12.05 3.32 -10.27
N SER A 48 -13.01 2.60 -9.71
CA SER A 48 -13.18 1.16 -9.98
C SER A 48 -13.52 0.85 -11.44
N ASP A 49 -14.13 1.79 -12.16
CA ASP A 49 -14.53 1.68 -13.57
C ASP A 49 -13.49 2.29 -14.54
N ASP A 50 -12.37 2.78 -14.03
CA ASP A 50 -11.33 3.40 -14.84
C ASP A 50 -10.58 2.35 -15.69
N TYR A 51 -10.63 2.51 -17.01
CA TYR A 51 -9.93 1.64 -17.96
C TYR A 51 -8.42 1.55 -17.72
N ARG A 52 -7.83 2.56 -17.06
CA ARG A 52 -6.39 2.60 -16.74
C ARG A 52 -5.97 1.48 -15.79
N LEU A 53 -6.90 0.92 -15.01
CA LEU A 53 -6.66 -0.22 -14.12
C LEU A 53 -6.31 -1.52 -14.86
N SER A 54 -6.66 -1.63 -16.15
CA SER A 54 -6.35 -2.81 -16.97
C SER A 54 -4.84 -3.12 -17.02
N ARG A 55 -3.96 -2.14 -16.80
CA ARG A 55 -2.50 -2.33 -16.75
C ARG A 55 -2.03 -3.23 -15.60
N PHE A 56 -2.83 -3.33 -14.54
CA PHE A 56 -2.56 -4.11 -13.32
C PHE A 56 -3.35 -5.43 -13.28
N VAL A 57 -4.03 -5.81 -14.36
CA VAL A 57 -4.63 -7.14 -14.44
C VAL A 57 -3.51 -8.17 -14.40
N ASN A 58 -3.65 -9.16 -13.49
CA ASN A 58 -2.65 -10.20 -13.22
C ASN A 58 -1.29 -9.67 -12.73
N LYS A 59 -1.20 -8.40 -12.28
CA LYS A 59 0.02 -7.76 -11.76
C LYS A 59 -0.29 -6.86 -10.56
N ALA A 60 0.52 -6.92 -9.52
CA ALA A 60 0.33 -6.03 -8.37
C ALA A 60 0.85 -4.62 -8.64
N LYS A 61 0.05 -3.59 -8.31
CA LYS A 61 0.52 -2.21 -8.21
C LYS A 61 1.49 -2.10 -7.03
N GLN A 62 2.73 -1.72 -7.31
CA GLN A 62 3.76 -1.57 -6.28
C GLN A 62 3.58 -0.25 -5.54
N VAL A 63 3.30 -0.32 -4.25
CA VAL A 63 3.21 0.83 -3.35
C VAL A 63 4.09 0.56 -2.14
N ASN A 64 4.91 1.54 -1.76
CA ASN A 64 5.72 1.45 -0.56
C ASN A 64 4.82 1.57 0.69
N PRO A 65 4.75 0.56 1.58
CA PRO A 65 3.92 0.63 2.79
C PRO A 65 4.46 1.61 3.84
N ASN A 66 5.75 1.93 3.81
CA ASN A 66 6.41 2.78 4.79
C ASN A 66 6.33 4.25 4.36
N PHE A 67 5.28 4.94 4.81
CA PHE A 67 5.05 6.34 4.45
C PHE A 67 5.89 7.29 5.30
N ALA A 68 6.69 8.14 4.65
CA ALA A 68 7.59 9.07 5.33
C ALA A 68 6.89 10.04 6.30
N ILE A 69 5.64 10.44 6.00
CA ILE A 69 4.82 11.30 6.87
C ILE A 69 4.61 10.70 8.26
N LYS A 70 4.44 9.37 8.36
CA LYS A 70 4.26 8.69 9.65
C LYS A 70 5.59 8.61 10.40
N LEU A 71 6.63 8.19 9.68
CA LEU A 71 7.97 8.00 10.25
C LEU A 71 8.56 9.30 10.81
N ILE A 72 8.34 10.44 10.15
CA ILE A 72 8.85 11.72 10.66
C ILE A 72 8.05 12.23 11.87
N ASP A 73 6.75 11.91 11.93
CA ASP A 73 5.91 12.32 13.05
C ASP A 73 6.20 11.52 14.32
N GLU A 74 6.63 10.26 14.18
CA GLU A 74 7.13 9.42 15.27
C GLU A 74 8.37 10.02 15.97
N ILE A 75 9.18 10.83 15.27
CA ILE A 75 10.39 11.44 15.84
C ILE A 75 10.04 12.71 16.62
N PRO A 76 10.34 12.78 17.93
CA PRO A 76 10.00 13.95 18.74
C PRO A 76 10.83 15.19 18.34
N PRO A 77 10.29 16.41 18.51
CA PRO A 77 11.06 17.64 18.31
C PRO A 77 12.26 17.73 19.23
N THR A 78 13.42 18.12 18.69
CA THR A 78 14.66 18.30 19.45
C THR A 78 14.66 19.67 20.14
N PRO A 79 14.78 19.72 21.48
CA PRO A 79 14.87 20.98 22.19
C PRO A 79 16.24 21.65 22.00
N SER A 80 16.24 22.97 21.83
CA SER A 80 17.46 23.77 21.77
C SER A 80 17.31 25.04 22.61
N HIS A 81 18.39 25.42 23.28
CA HIS A 81 18.48 26.69 24.00
C HIS A 81 19.00 27.85 23.14
N GLU A 82 19.42 27.57 21.91
CA GLU A 82 19.90 28.56 20.96
C GLU A 82 18.75 29.06 20.10
N ARG A 83 18.77 30.35 19.76
CA ARG A 83 17.75 30.95 18.87
C ARG A 83 17.87 30.49 17.42
N VAL A 84 19.07 30.12 16.99
CA VAL A 84 19.34 29.62 15.65
C VAL A 84 20.07 28.29 15.79
N VAL A 85 19.49 27.23 15.23
CA VAL A 85 20.11 25.91 15.18
C VAL A 85 20.58 25.61 13.76
N TRP A 86 21.52 24.68 13.63
CA TRP A 86 21.95 24.19 12.33
C TRP A 86 21.65 22.71 12.17
N CYS A 87 21.33 22.31 10.95
CA CYS A 87 21.06 20.92 10.58
C CYS A 87 21.81 20.59 9.29
N ASN A 88 22.44 19.42 9.26
CA ASN A 88 23.10 18.85 8.08
C ASN A 88 22.61 17.43 7.77
N GLY A 89 21.56 16.95 8.45
CA GLY A 89 21.03 15.60 8.28
C GLY A 89 21.89 14.47 8.84
N GLY A 90 23.00 14.78 9.55
CA GLY A 90 23.93 13.80 10.07
C GLY A 90 24.92 13.27 9.02
N GLY A 91 25.97 12.58 9.47
CA GLY A 91 26.93 11.92 8.57
C GLY A 91 27.81 12.87 7.74
N GLY A 92 27.89 14.16 8.10
CA GLY A 92 28.73 15.15 7.41
C GLY A 92 28.33 15.33 5.94
N PRO A 93 29.14 14.90 4.96
CA PRO A 93 28.80 14.98 3.54
C PRO A 93 27.70 14.00 3.09
N MET A 94 27.33 13.00 3.91
CA MET A 94 26.29 12.03 3.57
C MET A 94 24.86 12.52 3.84
N GLY A 95 24.71 13.66 4.51
CA GLY A 95 23.42 14.29 4.77
C GLY A 95 23.06 15.33 3.69
N HIS A 96 22.38 16.39 4.12
CA HIS A 96 22.03 17.52 3.25
C HIS A 96 22.95 18.72 3.51
N PRO A 97 22.98 19.74 2.62
CA PRO A 97 23.73 20.97 2.86
C PRO A 97 23.37 21.58 4.21
N LYS A 98 24.39 22.06 4.94
CA LYS A 98 24.18 22.70 6.25
C LYS A 98 23.24 23.90 6.09
N VAL A 99 22.12 23.87 6.79
CA VAL A 99 21.17 24.99 6.89
C VAL A 99 21.04 25.48 8.31
N TYR A 100 20.65 26.75 8.45
CA TYR A 100 20.35 27.39 9.72
C TYR A 100 18.84 27.60 9.82
N ILE A 101 18.26 27.25 10.96
CA ILE A 101 16.82 27.28 11.23
C ILE A 101 16.59 28.26 12.36
N ASN A 102 15.71 29.23 12.14
CA ASN A 102 15.35 30.23 13.15
C ASN A 102 14.29 29.65 14.10
N LEU A 103 14.50 29.76 15.41
CA LEU A 103 13.60 29.32 16.48
C LEU A 103 12.98 30.48 17.27
N ASP A 104 13.05 31.72 16.76
CA ASP A 104 12.51 32.91 17.46
C ASP A 104 10.99 32.82 17.69
N GLN A 105 10.24 32.17 16.79
CA GLN A 105 8.79 32.01 16.95
C GLN A 105 8.48 30.78 17.85
N PRO A 106 7.41 30.82 18.66
CA PRO A 106 7.03 29.66 19.46
C PRO A 106 6.57 28.50 18.56
N GLY A 107 6.93 27.27 18.95
CA GLY A 107 6.47 26.04 18.28
C GLY A 107 7.59 25.23 17.61
N ASN A 108 7.18 24.30 16.76
CA ASN A 108 8.08 23.39 16.06
C ASN A 108 8.56 24.01 14.75
N HIS A 109 9.87 24.09 14.59
CA HIS A 109 10.53 24.52 13.37
C HIS A 109 11.14 23.33 12.66
N ALA A 110 10.64 23.01 11.48
CA ALA A 110 11.09 21.86 10.71
C ALA A 110 12.28 22.21 9.81
N CYS A 111 13.25 21.30 9.73
CA CYS A 111 14.27 21.33 8.68
C CYS A 111 13.63 21.02 7.32
N GLY A 112 13.85 21.88 6.31
CA GLY A 112 13.31 21.68 4.96
C GLY A 112 13.86 20.48 4.19
N TYR A 113 14.88 19.79 4.72
CA TYR A 113 15.46 18.59 4.11
C TYR A 113 15.04 17.32 4.85
N CYS A 114 15.51 17.14 6.09
CA CYS A 114 15.22 15.92 6.85
C CYS A 114 13.82 15.90 7.47
N GLY A 115 13.11 17.03 7.55
CA GLY A 115 11.83 17.13 8.27
C GLY A 115 11.95 17.10 9.80
N LEU A 116 13.17 16.95 10.35
CA LEU A 116 13.38 16.98 11.80
C LEU A 116 12.92 18.32 12.37
N ARG A 117 12.26 18.26 13.53
CA ARG A 117 11.65 19.40 14.21
C ARG A 117 12.54 19.87 15.34
N PHE A 118 12.67 21.18 15.50
CA PHE A 118 13.41 21.83 16.58
C PHE A 118 12.50 22.81 17.33
N VAL A 119 12.66 22.90 18.65
CA VAL A 119 11.88 23.80 19.50
C VAL A 119 12.79 24.60 20.40
N TYR A 120 12.52 25.91 20.52
CA TYR A 120 13.24 26.77 21.45
C TYR A 120 12.81 26.48 22.89
N GLN A 121 13.77 26.16 23.76
CA GLN A 121 13.58 26.03 25.20
C GLN A 121 14.38 27.11 25.93
N PRO A 122 13.71 28.09 26.56
CA PRO A 122 14.40 29.12 27.33
C PRO A 122 15.11 28.49 28.53
N LYS A 123 16.31 28.97 28.85
CA LYS A 123 16.98 28.64 30.11
C LYS A 123 16.35 29.48 31.22
N HIS A 124 15.88 28.81 32.27
CA HIS A 124 15.41 29.46 33.49
C HIS A 124 16.57 29.90 34.37
#